data_AF-A0A519KMC9-F1
#
_entry.id   AF-A0A519KMC9-F1
#
_cell.length_a   1.000
_cell.length_b   1.000
_cell.length_c   1.000
_cell.angle_alpha   90.00
_cell.angle_beta   90.00
_cell.angle_gamma   90.00
#
_symmetry.space_group_name_H-M   'P 1'
#
loop_
_entity.id
_entity.type
_entity.pdbx_description
1 polymer ?
#
loop_
_entity_poly.entity_id
_entity_poly.type
_entity_poly.pdbx_seq_one_letter_code
_entity_poly.pdbx_strand_id
1 'polypeptide(L)'
;VPNMKPEKITLTDTSNRTLAAGSGADGFSAASAEEARGQTESQLQARIKDIVEGVVGVGGARVQVTAEIDHARSTTQEQRFDPDGQVVKSTQTNGSESSDTSSAPDGGATAANNIPGGQAPAATPQGSRDTQNTETTNYEISNTTTTTVKEAGEVKKLAVSVLLDGKWTPAADGKGEPTYTARTPEEIAQIKSLVAAAVGIDETRGDKIEVLNVRFNRDPLAAGGEEAGSSMFNFTKDDAMRGVELLVLLITGVLLIFFVLRPLLKTASSGGPAPGQAQLAGPGVTSLQTTIVGGAGGVPQLGAPSEMEQRLDIARIEGQVKASSVKKVAEFVEKHPEESTSILRSWVHEG
;
A
#
# COMPACT_ATOMS: atom_id res chain seq x y z
N VAL A 1 -19.70 18.69 -2.37
CA VAL A 1 -19.96 19.40 -3.66
C VAL A 1 -20.75 18.47 -4.56
N PRO A 2 -21.99 18.82 -4.96
CA PRO A 2 -22.78 17.97 -5.85
C PRO A 2 -22.05 17.74 -7.18
N ASN A 3 -22.06 16.52 -7.72
CA ASN A 3 -21.40 16.13 -8.98
C ASN A 3 -19.86 16.24 -9.05
N MET A 4 -19.16 16.37 -7.92
CA MET A 4 -17.70 16.26 -7.89
C MET A 4 -17.28 14.78 -7.78
N LYS A 5 -16.65 14.26 -8.83
CA LYS A 5 -16.07 12.91 -8.78
C LYS A 5 -14.83 12.90 -7.89
N PRO A 6 -14.61 11.85 -7.07
CA PRO A 6 -13.43 11.72 -6.23
C PRO A 6 -12.11 11.86 -7.01
N GLU A 7 -12.10 11.40 -8.26
CA GLU A 7 -10.92 11.50 -9.13
C GLU A 7 -10.52 12.96 -9.46
N LYS A 8 -11.38 13.95 -9.21
CA LYS A 8 -11.08 15.38 -9.44
C LYS A 8 -10.59 16.11 -8.20
N ILE A 9 -10.37 15.40 -7.10
CA ILE A 9 -9.92 15.98 -5.82
C ILE A 9 -8.41 15.78 -5.72
N THR A 10 -7.66 16.88 -5.62
CA THR A 10 -6.21 16.87 -5.34
C THR A 10 -5.99 17.31 -3.90
N LEU A 11 -5.30 16.47 -3.11
CA LEU A 11 -4.89 16.80 -1.74
C LEU A 11 -3.42 17.24 -1.74
N THR A 12 -3.16 18.43 -1.23
CA THR A 12 -1.83 19.00 -1.02
C THR A 12 -1.62 19.34 0.45
N ASP A 13 -0.42 19.10 0.95
CA ASP A 13 0.03 19.51 2.28
C ASP A 13 0.37 21.02 2.32
N THR A 14 0.49 21.60 3.52
CA THR A 14 0.94 22.99 3.74
C THR A 14 2.31 23.28 3.16
N SER A 15 3.13 22.24 2.94
CA SER A 15 4.45 22.31 2.32
C SER A 15 4.40 22.31 0.78
N ASN A 16 3.22 22.46 0.18
CA ASN A 16 2.99 22.35 -1.26
C ASN A 16 3.37 20.96 -1.85
N ARG A 17 3.36 19.92 -1.00
CA ARG A 17 3.58 18.52 -1.41
C ARG A 17 2.24 17.87 -1.71
N THR A 18 2.06 17.40 -2.94
CA THR A 18 0.86 16.64 -3.32
C THR A 18 0.86 15.28 -2.62
N LEU A 19 -0.22 14.96 -1.91
CA LEU A 19 -0.43 13.69 -1.21
C LEU A 19 -1.32 12.75 -2.01
N ALA A 20 -2.30 13.30 -2.73
CA ALA A 20 -3.09 12.56 -3.71
C ALA A 20 -3.37 13.49 -4.89
N ALA A 21 -2.96 13.08 -6.09
CA ALA A 21 -3.31 13.78 -7.31
C ALA A 21 -4.62 13.22 -7.85
N GLY A 22 -5.59 14.10 -8.12
CA GLY A 22 -6.79 13.69 -8.83
C GLY A 22 -6.42 13.18 -10.24
N SER A 23 -6.74 11.92 -10.54
CA SER A 23 -6.57 11.37 -11.89
C SER A 23 -7.63 11.98 -12.81
N GLY A 24 -7.20 12.69 -13.85
CA GLY A 24 -8.11 13.15 -14.91
C GLY A 24 -8.83 11.98 -15.59
N ALA A 25 -9.83 12.30 -16.41
CA ALA A 25 -10.58 11.31 -17.20
C ALA A 25 -9.70 10.46 -18.14
N ASP A 26 -8.44 10.86 -18.33
CA ASP A 26 -7.38 10.09 -18.96
C ASP A 26 -6.62 9.32 -17.86
N GLY A 27 -6.81 8.00 -17.86
CA GLY A 27 -6.35 7.09 -16.82
C GLY A 27 -4.84 7.05 -16.60
N PHE A 28 -4.46 6.33 -15.54
CA PHE A 28 -3.10 5.87 -15.22
C PHE A 28 -1.98 6.86 -15.58
N SER A 29 -1.77 7.85 -14.71
CA SER A 29 -0.67 8.80 -14.89
C SER A 29 0.69 8.12 -14.67
N ALA A 30 1.76 8.68 -15.25
CA ALA A 30 3.13 8.20 -15.00
C ALA A 30 3.51 8.19 -13.50
N ALA A 31 2.95 9.10 -12.69
CA ALA A 31 3.14 9.09 -11.25
C ALA A 31 2.43 7.91 -10.57
N SER A 32 1.20 7.61 -10.98
CA SER A 32 0.45 6.44 -10.52
C SER A 32 1.13 5.12 -10.96
N ALA A 33 1.79 5.14 -12.11
CA ALA A 33 2.59 4.03 -12.61
C ALA A 33 3.78 3.71 -11.72
N GLU A 34 4.55 4.74 -11.37
CA GLU A 34 5.71 4.60 -10.50
C GLU A 34 5.29 4.18 -9.10
N GLU A 35 4.17 4.69 -8.58
CA GLU A 35 3.63 4.27 -7.29
C GLU A 35 3.17 2.80 -7.30
N ALA A 36 2.42 2.39 -8.33
CA ALA A 36 1.98 0.99 -8.47
C ALA A 36 3.16 0.02 -8.59
N ARG A 37 4.21 0.44 -9.32
CA ARG A 37 5.47 -0.29 -9.41
C ARG A 37 6.14 -0.41 -8.04
N GLY A 38 6.34 0.70 -7.34
CA GLY A 38 6.98 0.71 -6.02
C GLY A 38 6.21 -0.13 -4.98
N GLN A 39 4.88 -0.11 -5.03
CA GLN A 39 4.03 -0.96 -4.19
C GLN A 39 4.23 -2.46 -4.51
N THR A 40 4.25 -2.81 -5.79
CA THR A 40 4.47 -4.20 -6.25
C THR A 40 5.86 -4.71 -5.85
N GLU A 41 6.90 -3.89 -6.08
CA GLU A 41 8.27 -4.20 -5.68
C GLU A 41 8.39 -4.37 -4.16
N SER A 42 7.77 -3.48 -3.38
CA SER A 42 7.78 -3.55 -1.91
C SER A 42 7.07 -4.79 -1.38
N GLN A 43 5.93 -5.17 -1.97
CA GLN A 43 5.19 -6.38 -1.60
C GLN A 43 6.00 -7.65 -1.91
N LEU A 44 6.60 -7.72 -3.10
CA LEU A 44 7.48 -8.83 -3.48
C LEU A 44 8.71 -8.90 -2.57
N GLN A 45 9.33 -7.76 -2.28
CA GLN A 45 10.47 -7.67 -1.38
C GLN A 45 10.13 -8.18 0.02
N ALA A 46 9.00 -7.75 0.59
CA ALA A 46 8.55 -8.21 1.90
C ALA A 46 8.31 -9.72 1.91
N ARG A 47 7.59 -10.24 0.91
CA ARG A 47 7.30 -11.67 0.79
C ARG A 47 8.57 -12.52 0.68
N ILE A 48 9.53 -12.11 -0.13
CA ILE A 48 10.80 -12.82 -0.28
C ILE A 48 11.59 -12.73 1.02
N LYS A 49 11.66 -11.54 1.64
CA LYS A 49 12.35 -11.33 2.91
C LYS A 49 11.81 -12.28 3.98
N ASP A 50 10.50 -12.37 4.14
CA ASP A 50 9.87 -13.22 5.17
C ASP A 50 10.20 -14.71 4.96
N ILE A 51 10.16 -15.18 3.71
CA ILE A 51 10.49 -16.57 3.36
C ILE A 51 11.96 -16.86 3.64
N VAL A 52 12.86 -15.95 3.25
CA VAL A 52 14.29 -16.14 3.43
C VAL A 52 14.66 -16.04 4.91
N GLU A 53 14.13 -15.06 5.65
CA GLU A 53 14.33 -14.90 7.09
C GLU A 53 13.82 -16.10 7.91
N GLY A 54 12.78 -16.78 7.45
CA GLY A 54 12.35 -18.05 8.05
C GLY A 54 13.41 -19.16 8.03
N VAL A 55 14.37 -19.10 7.08
CA VAL A 55 15.48 -20.05 6.96
C VAL A 55 16.78 -19.49 7.54
N VAL A 56 17.01 -18.18 7.40
CA VAL A 56 18.29 -17.56 7.76
C VAL A 56 18.32 -16.85 9.12
N GLY A 57 17.16 -16.67 9.74
CA GLY A 57 16.97 -15.86 10.93
C GLY A 57 16.70 -14.39 10.59
N VAL A 58 16.02 -13.70 11.49
CA VAL A 58 15.64 -12.29 11.36
C VAL A 58 16.88 -11.43 11.11
N GLY A 59 16.81 -10.54 10.12
CA GLY A 59 17.92 -9.65 9.74
C GLY A 59 19.11 -10.36 9.06
N GLY A 60 18.99 -11.66 8.75
CA GLY A 60 20.00 -12.44 8.03
C GLY A 60 19.88 -12.36 6.51
N ALA A 61 18.96 -11.57 5.97
CA ALA A 61 18.80 -11.36 4.54
C ALA A 61 18.53 -9.89 4.18
N ARG A 62 19.04 -9.47 3.01
CA ARG A 62 18.64 -8.24 2.35
C ARG A 62 18.18 -8.58 0.95
N VAL A 63 17.01 -8.08 0.58
CA VAL A 63 16.37 -8.39 -0.69
C VAL A 63 16.13 -7.08 -1.42
N GLN A 64 16.50 -7.04 -2.70
CA GLN A 64 16.11 -6.00 -3.62
C GLN A 64 15.35 -6.64 -4.77
N VAL A 65 14.20 -6.06 -5.10
CA VAL A 65 13.40 -6.46 -6.25
C VAL A 65 13.23 -5.26 -7.16
N THR A 66 13.38 -5.48 -8.46
CA THR A 66 13.07 -4.50 -9.49
C THR A 66 12.12 -5.16 -10.47
N ALA A 67 10.96 -4.55 -10.70
CA ALA A 67 9.96 -5.03 -11.64
C ALA A 67 9.81 -4.05 -12.80
N GLU A 68 9.80 -4.57 -14.02
CA GLU A 68 9.42 -3.83 -15.22
C GLU A 68 7.96 -4.17 -15.52
N ILE A 69 7.08 -3.17 -15.51
CA ILE A 69 5.64 -3.36 -15.68
C ILE A 69 5.20 -2.70 -16.99
N ASP A 70 4.43 -3.43 -17.81
CA ASP A 70 3.80 -2.90 -18.99
C ASP A 70 2.55 -2.09 -18.61
N HIS A 71 2.64 -0.79 -18.75
CA HIS A 71 1.54 0.13 -18.49
C HIS A 71 0.72 0.43 -19.75
N ALA A 72 1.10 -0.14 -20.90
CA ALA A 72 0.35 0.02 -22.13
C ALA A 72 -0.91 -0.85 -22.09
N ARG A 73 -2.06 -0.19 -22.24
CA ARG A 73 -3.30 -0.87 -22.58
C ARG A 73 -3.34 -1.07 -24.09
N SER A 74 -3.46 -2.32 -24.55
CA SER A 74 -3.58 -2.61 -25.99
C SER A 74 -4.79 -3.48 -26.27
N THR A 75 -5.60 -3.09 -27.25
CA THR A 75 -6.69 -3.92 -27.77
C THR A 75 -6.27 -4.47 -29.12
N THR A 76 -6.16 -5.79 -29.22
CA THR A 76 -5.85 -6.48 -30.47
C THR A 76 -7.11 -7.16 -30.97
N GLN A 77 -7.53 -6.82 -32.19
CA GLN A 77 -8.65 -7.48 -32.86
C GLN A 77 -8.08 -8.38 -33.96
N GLU A 78 -8.25 -9.69 -33.82
CA GLU A 78 -7.87 -10.67 -34.82
C GLU A 78 -9.15 -11.19 -35.49
N GLN A 79 -9.22 -11.08 -36.82
CA GLN A 79 -10.30 -11.66 -37.61
C GLN A 79 -9.74 -12.82 -38.42
N ARG A 80 -10.20 -14.03 -38.11
CA ARG A 80 -9.81 -15.25 -38.81
C ARG A 80 -10.97 -15.75 -39.66
N PHE A 81 -10.71 -16.02 -40.93
CA PHE A 81 -11.68 -16.62 -41.84
C PHE A 81 -11.37 -18.10 -42.02
N ASP A 82 -12.39 -18.94 -41.95
CA ASP A 82 -12.26 -20.37 -42.27
C ASP A 82 -12.72 -20.60 -43.72
N PRO A 83 -11.80 -20.84 -44.66
CA PRO A 83 -12.14 -21.04 -46.07
C PRO A 83 -12.92 -22.35 -46.31
N ASP A 84 -12.89 -23.31 -45.40
CA ASP A 84 -13.58 -24.60 -45.55
C ASP A 84 -15.00 -24.56 -44.94
N GLY A 85 -15.25 -23.62 -44.02
CA GLY A 85 -16.56 -23.36 -43.40
C GLY A 85 -17.52 -22.54 -44.27
N GLN A 86 -17.56 -22.77 -45.58
CA GLN A 86 -18.46 -22.06 -46.50
C GLN A 86 -19.88 -22.62 -46.36
N VAL A 87 -20.81 -21.78 -45.93
CA VAL A 87 -22.24 -22.11 -45.88
C VAL A 87 -23.00 -21.32 -46.93
N VAL A 88 -23.91 -21.98 -47.64
CA VAL A 88 -24.78 -21.31 -48.61
C VAL A 88 -25.72 -20.37 -47.86
N LYS A 89 -25.59 -19.07 -48.12
CA LYS A 89 -26.43 -18.02 -47.53
C LYS A 89 -27.74 -17.87 -48.28
N SER A 90 -27.67 -17.85 -49.62
CA SER A 90 -28.86 -17.75 -50.47
C SER A 90 -28.58 -18.27 -51.87
N THR A 91 -29.51 -19.06 -52.40
CA THR A 91 -29.53 -19.47 -53.81
C THR A 91 -30.69 -18.77 -54.50
N GLN A 92 -30.42 -18.07 -55.59
CA GLN A 92 -31.44 -17.49 -56.46
C GLN A 92 -31.43 -18.21 -57.80
N THR A 93 -32.55 -18.84 -58.13
CA THR A 93 -32.75 -19.54 -59.41
C THR A 93 -33.72 -18.73 -60.25
N ASN A 94 -33.26 -18.20 -61.37
CA ASN A 94 -34.09 -17.55 -62.39
C ASN A 94 -34.16 -18.46 -63.61
N GLY A 95 -35.33 -19.07 -63.81
CA GLY A 95 -35.64 -19.87 -64.99
C GLY A 95 -36.59 -19.11 -65.91
N SER A 96 -36.28 -19.06 -67.20
CA SER A 96 -37.23 -18.68 -68.24
C SER A 96 -37.42 -19.84 -69.19
N GLU A 97 -38.67 -20.27 -69.32
CA GLU A 97 -39.07 -21.29 -70.28
C GLU A 97 -39.95 -20.63 -71.34
N SER A 98 -39.49 -20.65 -72.59
CA SER A 98 -40.25 -20.20 -73.75
C SER A 98 -40.59 -21.41 -74.60
N SER A 99 -41.88 -21.70 -74.75
CA SER A 99 -42.37 -22.74 -75.65
C SER A 99 -43.17 -22.08 -76.76
N ASP A 100 -42.64 -22.11 -77.97
CA ASP A 100 -43.36 -21.71 -79.17
C ASP A 100 -43.87 -22.96 -79.86
N THR A 101 -45.17 -23.19 -79.81
CA THR A 101 -45.84 -24.20 -80.66
C THR A 101 -46.45 -23.49 -81.85
N SER A 102 -45.73 -23.47 -82.97
CA SER A 102 -46.30 -23.02 -84.24
C SER A 102 -46.79 -24.25 -85.01
N SER A 103 -48.10 -24.32 -85.23
CA SER A 103 -48.63 -25.23 -86.24
C SER A 103 -48.34 -24.60 -87.59
N ALA A 104 -47.23 -24.98 -88.23
CA ALA A 104 -47.03 -24.66 -89.63
C ALA A 104 -48.07 -25.45 -90.43
N PRO A 105 -49.01 -24.80 -91.14
CA PRO A 105 -49.78 -25.50 -92.15
C PRO A 105 -48.76 -25.92 -93.20
N ASP A 106 -48.60 -27.22 -93.42
CA ASP A 106 -47.77 -27.70 -94.53
C ASP A 106 -48.33 -27.07 -95.81
N GLY A 107 -47.57 -26.13 -96.38
CA GLY A 107 -47.99 -25.19 -97.43
C GLY A 107 -48.23 -25.86 -98.78
N GLY A 108 -48.51 -27.15 -98.81
CA GLY A 108 -48.95 -27.88 -99.98
C GLY A 108 -50.41 -27.56 -100.28
N ALA A 109 -50.67 -26.51 -101.06
CA ALA A 109 -51.94 -26.36 -101.76
C ALA A 109 -52.05 -27.47 -102.84
N THR A 110 -52.32 -28.70 -102.40
CA THR A 110 -52.57 -29.80 -103.32
C THR A 110 -54.01 -29.72 -103.82
N ALA A 111 -54.25 -30.14 -105.07
CA ALA A 111 -55.57 -30.09 -105.70
C ALA A 111 -56.68 -30.82 -104.92
N ALA A 112 -56.33 -31.64 -103.93
CA ALA A 112 -57.24 -32.29 -103.00
C ALA A 112 -58.00 -31.31 -102.07
N ASN A 113 -57.48 -30.09 -101.85
CA ASN A 113 -58.15 -29.08 -101.01
C ASN A 113 -59.33 -28.36 -101.67
N ASN A 114 -59.53 -28.50 -102.99
CA ASN A 114 -60.54 -27.74 -103.75
C ASN A 114 -61.75 -28.58 -104.18
N ILE A 115 -61.87 -29.81 -103.68
CA ILE A 115 -63.04 -30.67 -103.89
C ILE A 115 -63.93 -30.67 -102.63
N PRO A 116 -65.25 -30.39 -102.76
CA PRO A 116 -66.18 -30.47 -101.63
C PRO A 116 -66.19 -31.89 -101.03
N GLY A 117 -65.66 -32.03 -99.81
CA GLY A 117 -65.52 -33.32 -99.11
C GLY A 117 -64.08 -33.83 -98.96
N GLY A 118 -63.08 -33.14 -99.49
CA GLY A 118 -61.66 -33.47 -99.28
C GLY A 118 -61.22 -33.23 -97.83
N GLN A 119 -60.64 -34.24 -97.20
CA GLN A 119 -60.17 -34.17 -95.81
C GLN A 119 -58.79 -33.49 -95.76
N ALA A 120 -58.67 -32.40 -95.00
CA ALA A 120 -57.43 -31.61 -94.91
C ALA A 120 -56.27 -32.43 -94.29
N PRO A 121 -55.00 -32.20 -94.71
CA PRO A 121 -53.86 -32.89 -94.12
C PRO A 121 -53.73 -32.60 -92.62
N ALA A 122 -53.32 -33.61 -91.83
CA ALA A 122 -53.08 -33.44 -90.41
C ALA A 122 -51.89 -32.49 -90.18
N ALA A 123 -52.11 -31.39 -89.44
CA ALA A 123 -51.05 -30.48 -89.04
C ALA A 123 -50.15 -31.17 -88.01
N THR A 124 -48.87 -31.34 -88.33
CA THR A 124 -47.87 -31.82 -87.36
C THR A 124 -47.39 -30.61 -86.56
N PRO A 125 -47.58 -30.54 -85.23
CA PRO A 125 -47.10 -29.41 -84.45
C PRO A 125 -45.57 -29.42 -84.47
N GLN A 126 -44.95 -28.36 -84.98
CA GLN A 126 -43.51 -28.15 -84.87
C GLN A 126 -43.28 -27.05 -83.84
N GLY A 127 -42.89 -27.45 -82.63
CA GLY A 127 -42.59 -26.51 -81.55
C GLY A 127 -41.10 -26.38 -81.30
N SER A 128 -40.66 -25.17 -80.95
CA SER A 128 -39.34 -24.95 -80.36
C SER A 128 -39.51 -24.68 -78.87
N ARG A 129 -38.70 -25.32 -78.04
CA ARG A 129 -38.67 -25.12 -76.59
C ARG A 129 -37.28 -24.61 -76.22
N ASP A 130 -37.22 -23.39 -75.73
CA ASP A 130 -36.01 -22.80 -75.16
C ASP A 130 -36.15 -22.75 -73.65
N THR A 131 -35.15 -23.25 -72.94
CA THR A 131 -35.13 -23.27 -71.48
C THR A 131 -33.80 -22.70 -71.03
N GLN A 132 -33.85 -21.52 -70.40
CA GLN A 132 -32.70 -20.89 -69.77
C GLN A 132 -32.88 -20.95 -68.26
N ASN A 133 -31.92 -21.57 -67.58
CA ASN A 133 -31.88 -21.61 -66.11
C ASN A 133 -30.58 -20.96 -65.64
N THR A 134 -30.70 -19.92 -64.81
CA THR A 134 -29.55 -19.24 -64.19
C THR A 134 -29.65 -19.38 -62.68
N GLU A 135 -28.64 -19.99 -62.06
CA GLU A 135 -28.54 -20.16 -60.61
C GLU A 135 -27.39 -19.30 -60.07
N THR A 136 -27.66 -18.46 -59.09
CA THR A 136 -26.66 -17.66 -58.37
C THR A 136 -26.66 -18.07 -56.91
N THR A 137 -25.55 -18.64 -56.45
CA THR A 137 -25.38 -19.09 -55.07
C THR A 137 -24.41 -18.16 -54.34
N ASN A 138 -24.89 -17.54 -53.27
CA ASN A 138 -24.09 -16.69 -52.39
C ASN A 138 -23.63 -17.51 -51.18
N TYR A 139 -22.34 -17.47 -50.90
CA TYR A 139 -21.73 -18.14 -49.76
C TYR A 139 -21.40 -17.14 -48.66
N GLU A 140 -21.55 -17.55 -47.41
CA GLU A 140 -21.02 -16.85 -46.25
C GLU A 140 -19.83 -17.64 -45.72
N ILE A 141 -18.68 -16.97 -45.61
CA ILE A 141 -17.46 -17.56 -45.05
C ILE A 141 -17.52 -17.35 -43.55
N SER A 142 -17.45 -18.44 -42.78
CA SER A 142 -17.41 -18.31 -41.33
C SER A 142 -16.18 -17.49 -40.92
N ASN A 143 -16.41 -16.51 -40.04
CA ASN A 143 -15.35 -15.68 -39.50
C ASN A 143 -15.42 -15.71 -37.97
N THR A 144 -14.25 -15.74 -37.36
CA THR A 144 -14.09 -15.65 -35.91
C THR A 144 -13.35 -14.35 -35.62
N THR A 145 -14.02 -13.43 -34.94
CA THR A 145 -13.41 -12.20 -34.45
C THR A 145 -13.01 -12.38 -32.99
N THR A 146 -11.72 -12.52 -32.74
CA THR A 146 -11.15 -12.55 -31.38
C THR A 146 -10.72 -11.14 -31.01
N THR A 147 -11.35 -10.57 -29.98
CA THR A 147 -10.93 -9.28 -29.40
C THR A 147 -10.20 -9.56 -28.10
N THR A 148 -8.89 -9.34 -28.10
CA THR A 148 -8.03 -9.50 -26.93
C THR A 148 -7.72 -8.13 -26.36
N VAL A 149 -8.19 -7.86 -25.14
CA VAL A 149 -7.87 -6.63 -24.41
C VAL A 149 -6.76 -6.96 -23.41
N LYS A 150 -5.58 -6.39 -23.65
CA LYS A 150 -4.45 -6.43 -22.73
C LYS A 150 -4.54 -5.22 -21.82
N GLU A 151 -4.80 -5.47 -20.54
CA GLU A 151 -4.87 -4.44 -19.51
C GLU A 151 -3.46 -4.04 -19.03
N ALA A 152 -3.35 -2.83 -18.50
CA ALA A 152 -2.11 -2.33 -17.92
C ALA A 152 -1.80 -3.05 -16.59
N GLY A 153 -0.52 -3.28 -16.32
CA GLY A 153 -0.06 -3.91 -15.07
C GLY A 153 0.59 -5.28 -15.24
N GLU A 154 0.76 -5.77 -16.48
CA GLU A 154 1.50 -7.02 -16.70
C GLU A 154 2.98 -6.82 -16.35
N VAL A 155 3.54 -7.71 -15.54
CA VAL A 155 4.97 -7.73 -15.27
C VAL A 155 5.71 -8.26 -16.50
N LYS A 156 6.53 -7.42 -17.13
CA LYS A 156 7.39 -7.76 -18.28
C LYS A 156 8.66 -8.47 -17.85
N LYS A 157 9.23 -8.08 -16.71
CA LYS A 157 10.51 -8.61 -16.25
C LYS A 157 10.68 -8.41 -14.77
N LEU A 158 11.26 -9.40 -14.11
CA LEU A 158 11.67 -9.32 -12.71
C LEU A 158 13.18 -9.50 -12.58
N ALA A 159 13.81 -8.63 -11.81
CA ALA A 159 15.18 -8.78 -11.35
C ALA A 159 15.17 -8.86 -9.83
N VAL A 160 15.63 -9.98 -9.28
CA VAL A 160 15.66 -10.26 -7.85
C VAL A 160 17.10 -10.48 -7.42
N SER A 161 17.55 -9.70 -6.45
CA SER A 161 18.86 -9.84 -5.83
C SER A 161 18.69 -10.11 -4.34
N VAL A 162 19.19 -11.25 -3.89
CA VAL A 162 19.12 -11.67 -2.49
C VAL A 162 20.54 -11.78 -1.94
N LEU A 163 20.80 -11.02 -0.88
CA LEU A 163 22.02 -11.09 -0.11
C LEU A 163 21.72 -11.86 1.18
N LEU A 164 22.49 -12.91 1.44
CA LEU A 164 22.35 -13.77 2.60
C LEU A 164 23.53 -13.55 3.54
N ASP A 165 23.25 -13.56 4.84
CA ASP A 165 24.28 -13.63 5.87
C ASP A 165 24.66 -15.09 6.18
N GLY A 166 25.86 -15.25 6.71
CA GLY A 166 26.34 -16.53 7.23
C GLY A 166 25.60 -16.98 8.48
N LYS A 167 25.95 -18.19 8.94
CA LYS A 167 25.49 -18.71 10.23
C LYS A 167 26.38 -18.13 11.32
N TRP A 168 25.76 -17.51 12.32
CA TRP A 168 26.43 -17.06 13.53
C TRP A 168 26.13 -18.07 14.64
N THR A 169 27.16 -18.77 15.11
CA THR A 169 27.03 -19.63 16.28
C THR A 169 27.44 -18.84 17.53
N PRO A 170 26.56 -18.72 18.54
CA PRO A 170 26.92 -18.09 19.79
C PRO A 170 28.06 -18.87 20.45
N ALA A 171 28.96 -18.16 21.14
CA ALA A 171 30.05 -18.80 21.86
C ALA A 171 29.50 -19.73 22.95
N ALA A 172 30.06 -20.94 23.05
CA ALA A 172 29.59 -22.00 23.93
C ALA A 172 29.50 -21.59 25.42
N ASP A 173 30.23 -20.55 25.85
CA ASP A 173 30.28 -20.06 27.23
C ASP A 173 29.59 -18.69 27.45
N GLY A 174 28.86 -18.16 26.44
CA GLY A 174 28.17 -16.85 26.55
C GLY A 174 29.10 -15.64 26.76
N LYS A 175 30.43 -15.85 26.69
CA LYS A 175 31.48 -14.83 26.91
C LYS A 175 32.51 -14.77 25.78
N GLY A 176 32.13 -15.14 24.56
CA GLY A 176 33.02 -15.16 23.40
C GLY A 176 32.40 -14.49 22.18
N GLU A 177 33.25 -14.07 21.24
CA GLU A 177 32.80 -13.55 19.95
C GLU A 177 32.06 -14.64 19.17
N PRO A 178 30.90 -14.33 18.57
CA PRO A 178 30.15 -15.29 17.79
C PRO A 178 30.98 -15.72 16.57
N THR A 179 30.98 -17.02 16.28
CA THR A 179 31.76 -17.56 15.17
C THR A 179 30.94 -17.47 13.89
N TYR A 180 31.52 -16.84 12.86
CA TYR A 180 30.90 -16.70 11.54
C TYR A 180 31.25 -17.90 10.66
N THR A 181 30.22 -18.60 10.17
CA THR A 181 30.37 -19.67 9.18
C THR A 181 29.63 -19.29 7.91
N ALA A 182 30.35 -19.20 6.78
CA ALA A 182 29.74 -18.98 5.49
C ALA A 182 28.79 -20.14 5.12
N ARG A 183 27.67 -19.84 4.45
CA ARG A 183 26.74 -20.85 3.96
C ARG A 183 27.36 -21.67 2.84
N THR A 184 26.99 -22.95 2.76
CA THR A 184 27.49 -23.82 1.69
C THR A 184 26.84 -23.45 0.35
N PRO A 185 27.48 -23.74 -0.80
CA PRO A 185 26.88 -23.51 -2.11
C PRO A 185 25.54 -24.24 -2.32
N GLU A 186 25.38 -25.40 -1.70
CA GLU A 186 24.16 -26.21 -1.74
C GLU A 186 22.99 -25.50 -1.05
N GLU A 187 23.22 -24.91 0.13
CA GLU A 187 22.21 -24.12 0.85
C GLU A 187 21.79 -22.89 0.05
N ILE A 188 22.75 -22.21 -0.60
CA ILE A 188 22.47 -21.06 -1.46
C ILE A 188 21.60 -21.47 -2.65
N ALA A 189 21.88 -22.63 -3.26
CA ALA A 189 21.07 -23.16 -4.37
C ALA A 189 19.64 -23.51 -3.94
N GLN A 190 19.47 -24.09 -2.75
CA GLN A 190 18.15 -24.38 -2.19
C GLN A 190 17.35 -23.10 -1.94
N ILE A 191 17.98 -22.08 -1.34
CA ILE A 191 17.34 -20.78 -1.10
C ILE A 191 17.00 -20.11 -2.43
N LYS A 192 17.88 -20.17 -3.43
CA LYS A 192 17.60 -19.66 -4.78
C LYS A 192 16.35 -20.32 -5.39
N SER A 193 16.22 -21.64 -5.29
CA SER A 193 15.04 -22.37 -5.77
C SER A 193 13.76 -21.95 -5.04
N LEU A 194 13.84 -21.81 -3.70
CA LEU A 194 12.73 -21.37 -2.87
C LEU A 194 12.25 -19.96 -3.25
N VAL A 195 13.18 -19.02 -3.43
CA VAL A 195 12.86 -17.64 -3.85
C VAL A 195 12.30 -17.62 -5.27
N ALA A 196 12.86 -18.41 -6.21
CA ALA A 196 12.37 -18.50 -7.57
C ALA A 196 10.91 -19.00 -7.62
N ALA A 197 10.59 -20.03 -6.84
CA ALA A 197 9.24 -20.57 -6.72
C ALA A 197 8.26 -19.58 -6.06
N ALA A 198 8.70 -18.83 -5.05
CA ALA A 198 7.87 -17.87 -4.33
C ALA A 198 7.48 -16.65 -5.17
N VAL A 199 8.39 -16.20 -6.04
CA VAL A 199 8.20 -15.03 -6.91
C VAL A 199 7.54 -15.41 -8.24
N GLY A 200 7.60 -16.69 -8.63
CA GLY A 200 7.12 -17.13 -9.95
C GLY A 200 8.03 -16.64 -11.07
N ILE A 201 9.34 -16.83 -10.88
CA ILE A 201 10.36 -16.48 -11.87
C ILE A 201 10.13 -17.30 -13.13
N ASP A 202 10.07 -16.60 -14.27
CA ASP A 202 9.91 -17.20 -15.59
C ASP A 202 11.10 -16.83 -16.47
N GLU A 203 11.87 -17.84 -16.88
CA GLU A 203 13.02 -17.66 -17.76
C GLU A 203 12.61 -17.21 -19.17
N THR A 204 11.41 -17.59 -19.63
CA THR A 204 10.88 -17.18 -20.94
C THR A 204 10.49 -15.71 -20.97
N ARG A 205 10.08 -15.16 -19.81
CA ARG A 205 9.85 -13.73 -19.59
C ARG A 205 11.16 -12.93 -19.51
N GLY A 206 12.30 -13.59 -19.30
CA GLY A 206 13.62 -12.95 -19.18
C GLY A 206 13.94 -12.47 -17.76
N ASP A 207 13.29 -13.07 -16.76
CA ASP A 207 13.54 -12.79 -15.36
C ASP A 207 14.95 -13.22 -14.92
N LYS A 208 15.51 -12.53 -13.94
CA LYS A 208 16.84 -12.84 -13.38
C LYS A 208 16.79 -12.92 -11.86
N ILE A 209 17.44 -13.94 -11.32
CA ILE A 209 17.60 -14.13 -9.88
C ILE A 209 19.07 -14.42 -9.52
N GLU A 210 19.61 -13.60 -8.62
CA GLU A 210 20.95 -13.76 -8.06
C GLU A 210 20.89 -13.85 -6.53
N VAL A 211 21.62 -14.82 -5.98
CA VAL A 211 21.72 -15.04 -4.54
C VAL A 211 23.19 -15.11 -4.17
N LEU A 212 23.62 -14.20 -3.29
CA LEU A 212 25.02 -14.10 -2.86
C LEU A 212 25.10 -14.19 -1.34
N ASN A 213 26.09 -14.91 -0.82
CA ASN A 213 26.42 -14.92 0.59
C ASN A 213 27.45 -13.82 0.88
N VAL A 214 27.12 -12.89 1.76
CA VAL A 214 28.01 -11.81 2.20
C VAL A 214 27.94 -11.69 3.72
N ARG A 215 29.07 -11.38 4.35
CA ARG A 215 29.10 -11.12 5.79
C ARG A 215 28.52 -9.73 6.05
N PHE A 216 27.36 -9.66 6.70
CA PHE A 216 26.81 -8.36 7.09
C PHE A 216 27.58 -7.77 8.27
N ASN A 217 27.74 -6.45 8.25
CA ASN A 217 28.24 -5.72 9.41
C ASN A 217 27.11 -5.64 10.45
N ARG A 218 27.06 -6.62 11.35
CA ARG A 218 26.16 -6.65 12.49
C ARG A 218 26.94 -6.18 13.69
N ASP A 219 26.35 -5.28 14.48
CA ASP A 219 26.87 -5.03 15.81
C ASP A 219 26.77 -6.37 16.58
N PRO A 220 27.88 -7.00 17.00
CA PRO A 220 27.87 -8.32 17.62
C PRO A 220 27.01 -8.37 18.89
N LEU A 221 26.71 -7.21 19.51
CA LEU A 221 25.78 -7.08 20.62
C LEU A 221 24.31 -7.40 20.26
N ALA A 222 23.91 -7.30 18.99
CA ALA A 222 22.54 -7.56 18.55
C ALA A 222 22.30 -9.00 18.04
N ALA A 223 23.37 -9.78 17.83
CA ALA A 223 23.29 -11.14 17.27
C ALA A 223 23.25 -12.25 18.33
N GLY A 224 23.63 -11.94 19.57
CA GLY A 224 23.24 -12.75 20.72
C GLY A 224 21.78 -12.42 21.00
N GLY A 225 20.89 -13.40 20.86
CA GLY A 225 19.51 -13.27 21.32
C GLY A 225 19.51 -12.97 22.81
N GLU A 226 19.57 -11.69 23.17
CA GLU A 226 18.84 -11.24 24.32
C GLU A 226 17.37 -11.35 23.89
N GLU A 227 16.75 -12.43 24.33
CA GLU A 227 15.35 -12.38 24.72
C GLU A 227 15.06 -11.00 25.34
N ALA A 228 13.83 -10.56 25.24
CA ALA A 228 13.29 -9.45 26.01
C ALA A 228 13.38 -9.69 27.54
N GLY A 229 14.59 -9.86 28.06
CA GLY A 229 14.96 -9.89 29.45
C GLY A 229 15.00 -8.45 29.91
N SER A 230 13.82 -7.93 30.23
CA SER A 230 13.61 -6.79 31.11
C SER A 230 14.66 -5.68 30.99
N SER A 231 14.33 -4.64 30.23
CA SER A 231 14.98 -3.32 30.26
C SER A 231 15.02 -2.65 31.67
N MET A 232 14.75 -3.39 32.75
CA MET A 232 14.81 -2.96 34.15
C MET A 232 16.16 -3.22 34.84
N PHE A 233 17.09 -3.99 34.23
CA PHE A 233 18.38 -4.30 34.86
C PHE A 233 19.63 -3.93 34.04
N ASN A 234 19.45 -3.36 32.85
CA ASN A 234 20.57 -2.83 32.05
C ASN A 234 20.93 -1.41 32.51
N PHE A 235 21.55 -1.31 33.68
CA PHE A 235 22.11 -0.04 34.16
C PHE A 235 23.30 0.34 33.28
N THR A 236 23.03 1.17 32.27
CA THR A 236 24.09 1.82 31.49
C THR A 236 24.92 2.69 32.44
N LYS A 237 26.21 2.89 32.13
CA LYS A 237 27.16 3.65 32.96
C LYS A 237 26.64 5.04 33.35
N ASP A 238 25.81 5.64 32.51
CA ASP A 238 25.12 6.92 32.76
C ASP A 238 24.01 6.83 33.82
N ASP A 239 23.27 5.72 33.88
CA ASP A 239 22.23 5.47 34.88
C ASP A 239 22.83 5.17 36.26
N ALA A 240 23.97 4.47 36.30
CA ALA A 240 24.73 4.29 37.52
C ALA A 240 25.28 5.63 38.06
N MET A 241 25.71 6.53 37.17
CA MET A 241 26.22 7.86 37.55
C MET A 241 25.12 8.74 38.14
N ARG A 242 23.92 8.72 37.54
CA ARG A 242 22.73 9.39 38.09
C ARG A 242 22.29 8.78 39.42
N GLY A 243 22.38 7.46 39.57
CA GLY A 243 22.13 6.78 40.84
C GLY A 243 23.06 7.23 41.96
N VAL A 244 24.35 7.42 41.66
CA VAL A 244 25.33 7.94 42.64
C VAL A 244 25.03 9.38 43.03
N GLU A 245 24.68 10.25 42.08
CA GLU A 245 24.31 11.64 42.36
C GLU A 245 23.08 11.73 43.30
N LEU A 246 22.06 10.91 43.03
CA LEU A 246 20.85 10.83 43.84
C LEU A 246 21.15 10.32 45.26
N LEU A 247 22.09 9.36 45.39
CA LEU A 247 22.54 8.84 46.67
C LEU A 247 23.31 9.91 47.48
N VAL A 248 24.18 10.68 46.84
CA VAL A 248 24.91 11.80 47.49
C VAL A 248 23.93 12.88 47.96
N LEU A 249 22.91 13.20 47.17
CA LEU A 249 21.87 14.15 47.56
C LEU A 249 21.06 13.65 48.78
N LEU A 250 20.70 12.36 48.78
CA LEU A 250 20.00 11.71 49.91
C LEU A 250 20.85 11.78 51.19
N ILE A 251 22.13 11.39 51.13
CA ILE A 251 23.04 11.42 52.29
C ILE A 251 23.21 12.85 52.80
N THR A 252 23.36 13.82 51.91
CA THR A 252 23.51 15.24 52.28
C THR A 252 22.25 15.76 52.97
N GLY A 253 21.07 15.40 52.46
CA GLY A 253 19.79 15.72 53.09
C GLY A 253 19.64 15.11 54.49
N VAL A 254 19.99 13.83 54.66
CA VAL A 254 19.94 13.15 55.96
C VAL A 254 20.93 13.78 56.95
N LEU A 255 22.14 14.12 56.51
CA LEU A 255 23.13 14.80 57.35
C LEU A 255 22.63 16.18 57.78
N LEU A 256 22.06 16.99 56.90
CA LEU A 256 21.49 18.29 57.29
C LEU A 256 20.37 18.15 58.33
N ILE A 257 19.49 17.16 58.17
CA ILE A 257 18.42 16.90 59.15
C ILE A 257 19.03 16.48 60.51
N PHE A 258 20.05 15.62 60.51
CA PHE A 258 20.64 15.14 61.75
C PHE A 258 21.56 16.16 62.44
N PHE A 259 22.22 17.03 61.67
CA PHE A 259 23.22 17.96 62.18
C PHE A 259 22.69 19.37 62.41
N VAL A 260 21.60 19.78 61.75
CA VAL A 260 21.03 21.14 61.88
C VAL A 260 19.69 21.11 62.62
N LEU A 261 18.78 20.20 62.27
CA LEU A 261 17.46 20.14 62.92
C LEU A 261 17.54 19.60 64.36
N ARG A 262 18.37 18.57 64.64
CA ARG A 262 18.54 18.05 66.01
C ARG A 262 19.08 19.06 67.03
N PRO A 263 20.14 19.85 66.77
CA PRO A 263 20.63 20.81 67.76
C PRO A 263 19.66 21.98 68.00
N LEU A 264 18.85 22.37 67.01
CA LEU A 264 17.81 23.40 67.16
C LEU A 264 16.62 22.90 68.02
N LEU A 265 16.22 21.64 67.85
CA LEU A 265 15.22 21.01 68.71
C LEU A 265 15.72 20.79 70.15
N LYS A 266 17.03 20.54 70.34
CA LYS A 266 17.64 20.46 71.67
C LYS A 266 17.81 21.82 72.36
N THR A 267 18.05 22.89 71.61
CA THR A 267 18.20 24.25 72.18
C THR A 267 16.86 24.94 72.46
N ALA A 268 15.75 24.49 71.87
CA ALA A 268 14.40 24.95 72.22
C ALA A 268 13.80 24.26 73.45
N SER A 269 14.40 23.17 73.96
CA SER A 269 13.87 22.37 75.08
C SER A 269 14.65 22.52 76.41
N SER A 270 15.70 23.34 76.48
CA SER A 270 16.43 23.58 77.74
C SER A 270 16.47 25.08 78.05
N GLY A 271 15.58 25.50 78.96
CA GLY A 271 15.66 26.80 79.64
C GLY A 271 16.94 26.96 80.46
N GLY A 272 17.37 28.22 80.65
CA GLY A 272 18.65 28.63 81.26
C GLY A 272 18.81 28.34 82.78
N PRO A 273 19.74 28.97 83.53
CA PRO A 273 20.41 30.27 83.28
C PRO A 273 21.96 30.32 83.51
N ALA A 274 22.53 31.50 83.20
CA ALA A 274 23.90 31.99 83.50
C ALA A 274 24.16 32.17 85.04
N PRO A 275 25.35 32.53 85.59
CA PRO A 275 26.32 33.52 85.08
C PRO A 275 27.83 33.27 85.37
N GLY A 276 28.70 34.06 84.72
CA GLY A 276 30.13 34.14 85.04
C GLY A 276 30.80 35.27 84.28
N GLN A 277 30.85 36.45 84.90
CA GLN A 277 31.40 37.70 84.38
C GLN A 277 32.92 37.64 84.23
N ALA A 278 33.44 38.15 83.11
CA ALA A 278 34.67 38.93 83.11
C ALA A 278 34.62 39.93 81.95
N GLN A 279 34.83 41.18 82.32
CA GLN A 279 34.57 42.41 81.61
C GLN A 279 35.85 42.90 80.91
N LEU A 280 35.67 43.62 79.81
CA LEU A 280 36.32 44.90 79.42
C LEU A 280 36.31 44.97 77.88
N ALA A 281 35.38 45.68 77.25
CA ALA A 281 35.21 47.13 77.20
C ALA A 281 35.76 47.67 75.86
N GLY A 282 34.87 48.18 75.02
CA GLY A 282 35.22 49.09 73.92
C GLY A 282 34.03 49.27 72.98
N PRO A 283 33.47 50.49 72.77
CA PRO A 283 32.04 50.67 72.55
C PRO A 283 31.67 51.21 71.16
N GLY A 284 30.40 51.05 70.80
CA GLY A 284 29.77 51.72 69.67
C GLY A 284 28.51 50.95 69.22
N VAL A 285 27.34 51.14 69.86
CA VAL A 285 26.22 52.00 69.39
C VAL A 285 25.81 51.64 67.94
N THR A 286 24.58 51.26 67.55
CA THR A 286 23.23 51.75 67.84
C THR A 286 22.29 50.77 67.07
N SER A 287 21.51 49.94 67.75
CA SER A 287 20.03 49.95 67.83
C SER A 287 19.19 49.87 66.52
N LEU A 288 18.12 49.06 66.62
CA LEU A 288 16.77 49.18 66.02
C LEU A 288 16.43 48.43 64.71
N GLN A 289 15.54 47.43 64.89
CA GLN A 289 14.17 47.34 64.33
C GLN A 289 14.03 47.03 62.81
N THR A 290 13.56 45.83 62.47
CA THR A 290 12.20 45.55 61.93
C THR A 290 11.84 46.31 60.66
N THR A 291 11.76 45.60 59.53
CA THR A 291 10.54 45.39 58.71
C THR A 291 10.93 44.97 57.29
N ILE A 292 10.36 43.84 56.86
CA ILE A 292 10.16 43.48 55.46
C ILE A 292 9.09 44.37 54.83
N VAL A 293 9.45 45.24 53.88
CA VAL A 293 8.68 45.70 52.70
C VAL A 293 9.74 46.48 51.89
N GLY A 294 10.20 46.03 50.73
CA GLY A 294 9.41 45.89 49.52
C GLY A 294 9.66 47.12 48.64
N GLY A 295 10.18 46.89 47.44
CA GLY A 295 10.37 47.91 46.39
C GLY A 295 11.84 48.26 46.20
N ALA A 296 12.39 48.30 44.99
CA ALA A 296 11.72 48.45 43.72
C ALA A 296 12.62 47.94 42.58
N GLY A 297 11.97 47.50 41.51
CA GLY A 297 12.47 47.77 40.18
C GLY A 297 13.01 46.55 39.46
N GLY A 298 12.38 46.30 38.31
CA GLY A 298 13.11 45.82 37.15
C GLY A 298 12.78 44.41 36.73
N VAL A 299 11.62 44.24 36.07
CA VAL A 299 11.57 43.39 34.87
C VAL A 299 12.49 44.03 33.80
N PRO A 300 12.99 43.31 32.76
CA PRO A 300 12.54 42.01 32.24
C PRO A 300 13.69 41.06 31.82
N GLN A 301 13.33 39.86 31.30
CA GLN A 301 13.86 39.28 30.05
C GLN A 301 14.26 37.78 30.11
N LEU A 302 13.37 36.98 29.49
CA LEU A 302 13.55 35.78 28.65
C LEU A 302 14.82 34.90 28.77
N GLY A 303 14.58 33.62 29.09
CA GLY A 303 15.31 32.46 28.59
C GLY A 303 14.30 31.42 28.09
N ALA A 304 14.46 30.95 26.84
CA ALA A 304 13.52 30.09 26.12
C ALA A 304 13.43 28.66 26.68
N PRO A 305 12.26 27.99 26.64
CA PRO A 305 12.19 26.54 26.82
C PRO A 305 12.37 25.82 25.48
N SER A 306 13.12 24.72 25.52
CA SER A 306 13.37 23.81 24.40
C SER A 306 12.10 23.16 23.85
N GLU A 307 11.98 23.09 22.52
CA GLU A 307 10.83 22.58 21.76
C GLU A 307 10.40 21.13 22.06
N MET A 308 11.15 20.39 22.88
CA MET A 308 10.84 19.00 23.23
C MET A 308 9.89 18.88 24.43
N GLU A 309 9.92 19.84 25.36
CA GLU A 309 9.01 19.85 26.53
C GLU A 309 7.59 20.28 26.14
N GLN A 310 7.45 21.21 25.17
CA GLN A 310 6.13 21.56 24.63
C GLN A 310 5.45 20.37 23.93
N ARG A 311 6.20 19.54 23.22
CA ARG A 311 5.64 18.36 22.51
C ARG A 311 5.22 17.25 23.48
N LEU A 312 5.88 17.16 24.63
CA LEU A 312 5.61 16.14 25.64
C LEU A 312 4.41 16.51 26.54
N ASP A 313 4.22 17.79 26.85
CA ASP A 313 3.03 18.26 27.56
C ASP A 313 1.78 18.27 26.66
N ILE A 314 1.91 18.61 25.38
CA ILE A 314 0.76 18.62 24.43
C ILE A 314 0.24 17.19 24.17
N ALA A 315 1.13 16.20 24.00
CA ALA A 315 0.73 14.80 23.78
C ALA A 315 0.10 14.15 25.03
N ARG A 316 0.50 14.58 26.24
CA ARG A 316 -0.07 14.06 27.49
C ARG A 316 -1.42 14.68 27.82
N ILE A 317 -1.68 15.90 27.33
CA ILE A 317 -2.98 16.57 27.46
C ILE A 317 -4.00 16.00 26.44
N GLU A 318 -3.60 15.65 25.21
CA GLU A 318 -4.51 15.09 24.19
C GLU A 318 -5.10 13.70 24.53
N GLY A 319 -4.38 12.89 25.32
CA GLY A 319 -4.87 11.58 25.78
C GLY A 319 -5.97 11.67 26.84
N GLN A 320 -5.99 12.74 27.65
CA GLN A 320 -6.99 12.93 28.71
C GLN A 320 -8.23 13.71 28.23
N VAL A 321 -8.11 14.58 27.21
CA VAL A 321 -9.30 15.28 26.67
C VAL A 321 -10.18 14.40 25.77
N LYS A 322 -9.65 13.39 25.06
CA LYS A 322 -10.50 12.46 24.29
C LYS A 322 -11.38 11.58 25.19
N ALA A 323 -10.83 11.06 26.29
CA ALA A 323 -11.60 10.25 27.25
C ALA A 323 -12.64 11.10 28.03
N SER A 324 -12.29 12.34 28.37
CA SER A 324 -13.20 13.25 29.09
C SER A 324 -14.34 13.78 28.21
N SER A 325 -14.09 13.98 26.91
CA SER A 325 -15.10 14.44 25.96
C SER A 325 -16.11 13.34 25.61
N VAL A 326 -15.64 12.10 25.42
CA VAL A 326 -16.53 10.95 25.19
C VAL A 326 -17.42 10.68 26.40
N LYS A 327 -16.87 10.77 27.63
CA LYS A 327 -17.65 10.60 28.86
C LYS A 327 -18.70 11.71 29.03
N LYS A 328 -18.38 12.95 28.67
CA LYS A 328 -19.31 14.09 28.79
C LYS A 328 -20.42 14.07 27.74
N VAL A 329 -20.12 13.59 26.53
CA VAL A 329 -21.14 13.34 25.48
C VAL A 329 -22.04 12.17 25.89
N ALA A 330 -21.49 11.09 26.45
CA ALA A 330 -22.29 9.97 26.96
C ALA A 330 -23.23 10.41 28.11
N GLU A 331 -22.73 11.21 29.06
CA GLU A 331 -23.53 11.73 30.18
C GLU A 331 -24.61 12.73 29.73
N PHE A 332 -24.34 13.50 28.66
CA PHE A 332 -25.32 14.42 28.08
C PHE A 332 -26.45 13.67 27.36
N VAL A 333 -26.13 12.61 26.61
CA VAL A 333 -27.12 11.75 25.93
C VAL A 333 -27.99 11.00 26.94
N GLU A 334 -27.41 10.58 28.07
CA GLU A 334 -28.14 9.88 29.15
C GLU A 334 -29.08 10.82 29.92
N LYS A 335 -28.71 12.10 30.09
CA LYS A 335 -29.56 13.11 30.78
C LYS A 335 -30.60 13.77 29.86
N HIS A 336 -30.36 13.84 28.56
CA HIS A 336 -31.22 14.53 27.58
C HIS A 336 -31.48 13.67 26.33
N PRO A 337 -32.22 12.55 26.46
CA PRO A 337 -32.51 11.65 25.33
C PRO A 337 -33.39 12.31 24.25
N GLU A 338 -34.25 13.23 24.64
CA GLU A 338 -35.23 13.86 23.74
C GLU A 338 -34.59 14.93 22.84
N GLU A 339 -33.59 15.64 23.36
CA GLU A 339 -32.84 16.64 22.61
C GLU A 339 -31.87 15.96 21.63
N SER A 340 -31.24 14.86 22.05
CA SER A 340 -30.34 14.04 21.22
C SER A 340 -31.06 13.41 20.03
N THR A 341 -32.30 12.94 20.23
CA THR A 341 -33.12 12.37 19.15
C THR A 341 -33.63 13.43 18.16
N SER A 342 -33.81 14.68 18.58
CA SER A 342 -34.20 15.78 17.67
C SER A 342 -33.09 16.13 16.66
N ILE A 343 -31.82 16.11 17.10
CA ILE A 343 -30.66 16.39 16.26
C ILE A 343 -30.44 15.26 15.24
N LEU A 344 -30.58 14.00 15.67
CA LEU A 344 -30.53 12.85 14.76
C LEU A 344 -31.63 12.92 13.71
N ARG A 345 -32.84 13.37 14.09
CA ARG A 345 -33.96 13.53 13.14
C ARG A 345 -33.73 14.70 12.17
N SER A 346 -33.08 15.78 12.60
CA SER A 346 -32.67 16.88 11.73
C SER A 346 -31.64 16.44 10.68
N TRP A 347 -30.63 15.66 11.07
CA TRP A 347 -29.62 15.16 10.13
C TRP A 347 -30.15 14.13 9.13
N VAL A 348 -31.15 13.33 9.54
CA VAL A 348 -31.84 12.41 8.63
C VAL A 348 -32.75 13.13 7.64
N HIS A 349 -33.22 14.34 7.97
CA HIS A 349 -34.06 15.13 7.05
C HIS A 349 -33.26 16.08 6.15
N GLU A 350 -32.00 16.38 6.46
CA GLU A 350 -31.16 17.34 5.74
C GLU A 350 -30.04 16.68 4.90
N GLY A 351 -30.00 15.35 4.84
CA GLY A 351 -29.17 14.56 3.92
C GLY A 351 -30.02 13.83 2.89
#